data_AF-A0A0N1LN27-F1
#
_entry.id   AF-A0A0N1LN27-F1
#
_cell.length_a   1.000
_cell.length_b   1.000
_cell.length_c   1.000
_cell.angle_alpha   90.00
_cell.angle_beta   90.00
_cell.angle_gamma   90.00
#
_symmetry.space_group_name_H-M   'P 1'
#
loop_
_entity.id
_entity.type
_entity.pdbx_description
1 polymer ?
#
loop_
_entity_poly.entity_id
_entity_poly.type
_entity_poly.pdbx_seq_one_letter_code
_entity_poly.pdbx_strand_id
1 'polypeptide(L)'
;MQVATMEPATTVDSTGPIPDEVLNAKLIACWQAALNTDDPDESQRWVDMAEWLAHRDDEPAPTTRSKRPVGDRRRFPRVPVRSTALLTLDGRVIRGETVNLSRTGACFACTGPDGLEIGMQGVFSVRGWVEDRPALIVALDPGQVRLRFD
;
A
#
# COMPACT_ATOMS: atom_id res chain seq x y z
N MET A 1 -25.91 1.31 -55.88
CA MET A 1 -25.27 0.57 -54.78
C MET A 1 -23.82 1.02 -54.72
N GLN A 2 -23.46 1.85 -53.74
CA GLN A 2 -22.09 2.31 -53.52
C GLN A 2 -21.43 1.36 -52.53
N VAL A 3 -20.34 0.73 -52.94
CA VAL A 3 -19.51 -0.12 -52.08
C VAL A 3 -18.66 0.82 -51.23
N ALA A 4 -18.98 0.92 -49.94
CA ALA A 4 -18.16 1.63 -48.98
C ALA A 4 -16.89 0.80 -48.72
N THR A 5 -15.76 1.28 -49.21
CA THR A 5 -14.44 0.75 -48.87
C THR A 5 -14.20 1.08 -47.40
N MET A 6 -14.30 0.07 -46.55
CA MET A 6 -14.01 0.16 -45.12
C MET A 6 -12.49 0.23 -44.97
N GLU A 7 -11.95 1.39 -44.61
CA GLU A 7 -10.54 1.51 -44.28
C GLU A 7 -10.24 0.66 -43.03
N PRO A 8 -9.13 -0.11 -43.01
CA PRO A 8 -8.77 -0.87 -41.84
C PRO A 8 -8.42 0.10 -40.71
N ALA A 9 -9.17 0.04 -39.61
CA ALA A 9 -8.84 0.72 -38.38
C ALA A 9 -7.43 0.27 -37.95
N THR A 10 -6.47 1.20 -38.01
CA THR A 10 -5.14 1.05 -37.44
C THR A 10 -5.29 0.64 -35.99
N THR A 11 -5.01 -0.63 -35.72
CA THR A 11 -4.86 -1.14 -34.36
C THR A 11 -3.59 -0.48 -33.83
N VAL A 12 -3.77 0.50 -32.94
CA VAL A 12 -2.65 1.19 -32.29
C VAL A 12 -1.99 0.16 -31.39
N ASP A 13 -0.89 -0.41 -31.88
CA ASP A 13 -0.05 -1.31 -31.11
C ASP A 13 0.46 -0.54 -29.89
N SER A 14 -0.11 -0.85 -28.73
CA SER A 14 0.09 -0.12 -27.48
C SER A 14 1.35 -0.62 -26.76
N THR A 15 2.43 -0.79 -27.51
CA THR A 15 3.73 -1.34 -27.10
C THR A 15 4.75 -0.26 -26.72
N GLY A 16 4.32 0.99 -26.58
CA GLY A 16 5.13 2.07 -26.01
C GLY A 16 5.28 1.95 -24.49
N PRO A 17 6.35 2.51 -23.89
CA PRO A 17 6.48 2.57 -22.43
C PRO A 17 5.27 3.28 -21.82
N ILE A 18 4.73 2.74 -20.73
CA ILE A 18 3.63 3.40 -20.01
C ILE A 18 4.20 4.69 -19.41
N PRO A 19 3.54 5.85 -19.61
CA PRO A 19 3.96 7.08 -18.96
C PRO A 19 3.99 6.94 -17.43
N ASP A 20 4.98 7.54 -16.76
CA ASP A 20 5.17 7.42 -15.31
C ASP A 20 3.91 7.75 -14.50
N GLU A 21 3.14 8.74 -14.93
CA GLU A 21 1.86 9.11 -14.29
C GLU A 21 0.83 7.97 -14.32
N VAL A 22 0.75 7.27 -15.44
CA VAL A 22 -0.15 6.13 -15.63
C VAL A 22 0.34 4.93 -14.82
N LEU A 23 1.66 4.71 -14.76
CA LEU A 23 2.26 3.69 -13.90
C LEU A 23 1.97 3.98 -12.42
N ASN A 24 2.21 5.21 -11.97
CA ASN A 24 1.93 5.65 -10.61
C ASN A 24 0.45 5.47 -10.24
N ALA A 25 -0.47 5.83 -11.12
CA ALA A 25 -1.90 5.62 -10.90
C ALA A 25 -2.25 4.12 -10.74
N LYS A 26 -1.64 3.25 -11.55
CA LYS A 26 -1.82 1.79 -11.44
C LYS A 26 -1.26 1.23 -10.14
N LEU A 27 -0.08 1.69 -9.71
CA LEU A 27 0.52 1.30 -8.44
C LEU A 27 -0.37 1.72 -7.26
N ILE A 28 -0.86 2.96 -7.26
CA ILE A 28 -1.78 3.46 -6.23
C ILE A 28 -3.05 2.60 -6.20
N ALA A 29 -3.64 2.27 -7.35
CA ALA A 29 -4.83 1.43 -7.43
C ALA A 29 -4.59 0.02 -6.85
N CYS A 30 -3.44 -0.60 -7.15
CA CYS A 30 -3.08 -1.90 -6.59
C CYS A 30 -2.93 -1.83 -5.07
N TRP A 31 -2.24 -0.81 -4.54
CA TRP A 31 -2.07 -0.66 -3.09
C TRP A 31 -3.40 -0.37 -2.38
N GLN A 32 -4.28 0.45 -2.97
CA GLN A 32 -5.63 0.67 -2.46
C GLN A 32 -6.45 -0.62 -2.44
N ALA A 33 -6.40 -1.43 -3.49
CA ALA A 33 -7.09 -2.71 -3.53
C ALA A 33 -6.55 -3.68 -2.46
N ALA A 34 -5.23 -3.77 -2.30
CA ALA A 34 -4.58 -4.59 -1.28
C ALA A 34 -4.99 -4.20 0.15
N LEU A 35 -5.20 -2.90 0.41
CA LEU A 35 -5.58 -2.38 1.72
C LEU A 35 -7.06 -2.56 2.07
N ASN A 36 -7.92 -2.74 1.07
CA ASN A 36 -9.38 -2.70 1.24
C ASN A 36 -10.07 -4.07 1.09
N THR A 37 -9.38 -5.11 0.63
CA THR A 37 -9.92 -6.48 0.64
C THR A 37 -9.75 -7.17 2.00
N ASP A 38 -10.75 -7.97 2.39
CA ASP A 38 -10.72 -8.82 3.58
C ASP A 38 -10.14 -10.22 3.30
N ASP A 39 -9.83 -10.53 2.04
CA ASP A 39 -9.14 -11.76 1.63
C ASP A 39 -7.61 -11.55 1.61
N PRO A 40 -6.86 -12.24 2.50
CA PRO A 40 -5.40 -12.21 2.50
C PRO A 40 -4.74 -12.57 1.16
N ASP A 41 -5.30 -13.55 0.45
CA ASP A 41 -4.72 -14.05 -0.80
C ASP A 41 -5.01 -13.09 -1.96
N GLU A 42 -6.18 -12.46 -1.97
CA GLU A 42 -6.46 -11.33 -2.87
C GLU A 42 -5.55 -10.14 -2.56
N SER A 43 -5.40 -9.76 -1.29
CA SER A 43 -4.49 -8.69 -0.87
C SER A 43 -3.06 -8.94 -1.36
N GLN A 44 -2.59 -10.19 -1.24
CA GLN A 44 -1.29 -10.58 -1.75
C GLN A 44 -1.18 -10.45 -3.27
N ARG A 45 -2.18 -10.92 -4.03
CA ARG A 45 -2.19 -10.82 -5.49
C ARG A 45 -2.08 -9.37 -5.97
N TRP A 46 -2.71 -8.43 -5.26
CA TRP A 46 -2.59 -7.01 -5.56
C TRP A 46 -1.19 -6.45 -5.28
N VAL A 47 -0.53 -6.90 -4.22
CA VAL A 47 0.87 -6.53 -3.94
C VAL A 47 1.82 -7.12 -4.99
N ASP A 48 1.65 -8.39 -5.35
CA ASP A 48 2.46 -9.05 -6.38
C ASP A 48 2.30 -8.34 -7.75
N MET A 49 1.08 -7.90 -8.08
CA MET A 49 0.81 -7.10 -9.28
C MET A 49 1.53 -5.74 -9.23
N ALA A 50 1.54 -5.07 -8.07
CA ALA A 50 2.24 -3.80 -7.91
C ALA A 50 3.76 -3.97 -8.05
N GLU A 51 4.34 -5.02 -7.46
CA GLU A 51 5.74 -5.36 -7.61
C GLU A 51 6.09 -5.66 -9.07
N TRP A 52 5.27 -6.46 -9.76
CA TRP A 52 5.45 -6.74 -11.17
C TRP A 52 5.41 -5.46 -12.02
N LEU A 53 4.45 -4.57 -11.77
CA LEU A 53 4.35 -3.28 -12.47
C LEU A 53 5.58 -2.39 -12.24
N ALA A 54 6.11 -2.37 -11.01
CA ALA A 54 7.28 -1.56 -10.66
C ALA A 54 8.57 -2.04 -11.34
N HIS A 55 8.69 -3.36 -11.57
CA HIS A 55 9.89 -4.01 -12.11
C HIS A 55 9.71 -4.52 -13.55
N ARG A 56 8.62 -4.13 -14.23
CA ARG A 56 8.26 -4.67 -15.56
C ARG A 56 9.31 -4.38 -16.64
N ASP A 57 10.02 -3.27 -16.50
CA ASP A 57 11.00 -2.75 -17.46
C ASP A 57 12.44 -3.10 -17.01
N ASP A 58 12.60 -3.77 -15.86
CA ASP A 58 13.90 -4.25 -15.40
C ASP A 58 14.36 -5.41 -16.29
N GLU A 59 15.66 -5.43 -16.66
CA GLU A 59 16.24 -6.61 -17.31
C GLU A 59 16.00 -7.83 -16.41
N PRO A 60 15.54 -8.97 -16.96
CA PRO A 60 15.28 -10.15 -16.17
C PRO A 60 16.59 -10.60 -15.52
N ALA A 61 16.69 -10.40 -14.21
CA ALA A 61 17.75 -11.01 -13.43
C ALA A 61 17.71 -12.53 -13.62
N PRO A 62 18.86 -13.23 -13.65
CA PRO A 62 18.88 -14.69 -13.69
C PRO A 62 17.99 -15.22 -12.57
N THR A 63 17.11 -16.15 -12.93
CA THR A 63 15.91 -16.57 -12.19
C THR A 63 16.19 -17.14 -10.79
N THR A 64 16.55 -16.29 -9.84
CA THR A 64 16.25 -16.53 -8.43
C THR A 64 14.88 -15.94 -8.20
N ARG A 65 13.84 -16.77 -8.36
CA ARG A 65 12.51 -16.47 -7.81
C ARG A 65 12.75 -16.09 -6.34
N SER A 66 12.60 -14.82 -6.01
CA SER A 66 12.52 -14.36 -4.62
C SER A 66 11.22 -14.93 -4.05
N LYS A 67 11.27 -16.22 -3.69
CA LYS A 67 10.29 -16.83 -2.81
C LYS A 67 10.28 -15.95 -1.56
N ARG A 68 9.11 -15.39 -1.26
CA ARG A 68 8.80 -14.76 0.03
C ARG A 68 9.53 -15.53 1.14
N PRO A 69 10.30 -14.87 2.02
CA PRO A 69 11.02 -15.56 3.08
C PRO A 69 10.06 -16.51 3.80
N VAL A 70 10.38 -17.80 3.78
CA VAL A 70 9.60 -18.87 4.40
C VAL A 70 9.64 -18.62 5.91
N GLY A 71 8.70 -17.80 6.39
CA GLY A 71 8.77 -17.25 7.75
C GLY A 71 7.90 -16.01 7.99
N ASP A 72 7.41 -15.33 6.96
CA ASP A 72 6.49 -14.21 7.16
C ASP A 72 5.09 -14.74 7.56
N ARG A 73 4.88 -14.90 8.88
CA ARG A 73 3.63 -15.39 9.50
C ARG A 73 2.48 -14.37 9.47
N ARG A 74 2.62 -13.28 8.72
CA ARG A 74 1.64 -12.19 8.69
C ARG A 74 0.46 -12.61 7.83
N ARG A 75 -0.75 -12.35 8.34
CA ARG A 75 -1.98 -12.62 7.62
C ARG A 75 -2.11 -11.72 6.39
N PHE A 76 -1.92 -10.41 6.53
CA PHE A 76 -1.99 -9.46 5.41
C PHE A 76 -0.62 -8.90 5.05
N PRO A 77 -0.33 -8.69 3.74
CA PRO A 77 0.89 -8.01 3.32
C PRO A 77 0.90 -6.54 3.72
N ARG A 78 2.09 -5.95 3.66
CA ARG A 78 2.31 -4.53 3.90
C ARG A 78 2.57 -3.81 2.59
N VAL A 79 1.88 -2.70 2.38
CA VAL A 79 2.14 -1.77 1.27
C VAL A 79 3.05 -0.63 1.75
N PRO A 80 4.05 -0.21 0.94
CA PRO A 80 5.05 0.79 1.32
C PRO A 80 4.52 2.22 1.14
N VAL A 81 3.40 2.55 1.79
CA VAL A 81 2.80 3.88 1.73
C VAL A 81 3.52 4.82 2.69
N ARG A 82 4.19 5.85 2.14
CA ARG A 82 4.76 6.98 2.90
C ARG A 82 3.92 8.22 2.71
N SER A 83 3.09 8.55 3.70
CA SER A 83 2.20 9.70 3.67
C SER A 83 2.04 10.28 5.06
N THR A 84 1.68 11.56 5.15
CA THR A 84 1.35 12.21 6.40
C THR A 84 0.20 11.49 7.09
N ALA A 85 0.39 11.24 8.39
CA ALA A 85 -0.56 10.52 9.20
C ALA A 85 -0.78 11.18 10.56
N LEU A 86 -1.98 10.94 11.10
CA LEU A 86 -2.43 11.46 12.38
C LEU A 86 -2.88 10.28 13.24
N LEU A 87 -2.44 10.27 14.49
CA LEU A 87 -2.91 9.36 15.53
C LEU A 87 -3.53 10.18 16.65
N THR A 88 -4.84 10.04 16.85
CA THR A 88 -5.58 10.72 17.92
C THR A 88 -5.79 9.75 19.07
N LEU A 89 -5.24 10.07 20.25
CA LEU A 89 -5.34 9.27 21.48
C LEU A 89 -5.76 10.18 22.63
N ASP A 90 -6.78 9.82 23.40
CA ASP A 90 -7.22 10.55 24.60
C ASP A 90 -7.29 12.09 24.41
N GLY A 91 -7.83 12.53 23.26
CA GLY A 91 -7.96 13.95 22.92
C GLY A 91 -6.67 14.66 22.47
N ARG A 92 -5.55 13.95 22.38
CA ARG A 92 -4.27 14.44 21.84
C ARG A 92 -4.10 13.98 20.40
N VAL A 93 -3.51 14.82 19.56
CA VAL A 93 -3.19 14.50 18.17
C VAL A 93 -1.68 14.40 18.01
N ILE A 94 -1.22 13.24 17.57
CA ILE A 94 0.17 12.95 17.27
C ILE A 94 0.32 12.96 15.75
N ARG A 95 1.29 13.75 15.27
CA ARG A 95 1.59 13.90 13.85
C ARG A 95 2.82 13.09 13.49
N GLY A 96 2.80 12.50 12.32
CA GLY A 96 3.93 11.73 11.81
C GLY A 96 3.70 11.28 10.38
N GLU A 97 4.37 10.20 10.01
CA GLU A 97 4.31 9.62 8.67
C GLU A 97 4.09 8.12 8.74
N THR A 98 3.33 7.56 7.81
CA THR A 98 3.31 6.10 7.64
C THR A 98 4.63 5.62 7.05
N VAL A 99 5.11 4.50 7.56
CA VAL A 99 6.20 3.73 6.94
C VAL A 99 5.64 2.64 6.05
N ASN A 100 4.58 1.98 6.51
CA ASN A 100 3.81 1.01 5.73
C ASN A 100 2.40 0.85 6.33
N LEU A 101 1.50 0.34 5.50
CA LEU A 101 0.13 0.01 5.84
C LEU A 101 -0.17 -1.44 5.50
N SER A 102 -1.17 -2.02 6.15
CA SER A 102 -1.77 -3.29 5.81
C SER A 102 -3.28 -3.19 6.06
N ARG A 103 -4.06 -4.16 5.59
CA ARG A 103 -5.50 -4.22 5.87
C ARG A 103 -5.82 -4.09 7.36
N THR A 104 -4.96 -4.59 8.24
CA THR A 104 -5.23 -4.73 9.68
C THR A 104 -4.26 -3.94 10.57
N GLY A 105 -3.48 -3.02 10.02
CA GLY A 105 -2.57 -2.24 10.86
C GLY A 105 -1.63 -1.33 10.08
N ALA A 106 -0.88 -0.54 10.83
CA ALA A 106 0.04 0.45 10.31
C ALA A 106 1.36 0.45 11.08
N CYS A 107 2.39 0.91 10.41
CA CYS A 107 3.65 1.31 11.04
C CYS A 107 3.81 2.80 10.84
N PHE A 108 3.88 3.55 11.94
CA PHE A 108 3.78 5.00 11.99
C PHE A 108 5.03 5.57 12.64
N ALA A 109 5.78 6.41 11.93
CA ALA A 109 6.93 7.12 12.45
C ALA A 109 6.49 8.48 13.00
N CYS A 110 6.88 8.80 14.23
CA CYS A 110 6.56 10.08 14.85
C CYS A 110 7.63 10.49 15.86
N THR A 111 7.84 11.80 15.99
CA THR A 111 8.70 12.38 17.02
C THR A 111 7.92 12.58 18.31
N GLY A 112 8.52 12.25 19.46
CA GLY A 112 7.92 12.47 20.78
C GLY A 112 6.81 11.48 21.16
N PRO A 113 7.11 10.17 21.27
CA PRO A 113 6.17 9.19 21.82
C PRO A 113 6.02 9.31 23.36
N ASP A 114 6.37 10.44 23.97
CA ASP A 114 6.37 10.59 25.42
C ASP A 114 4.94 10.46 25.96
N GLY A 115 4.75 9.51 26.88
CA GLY A 115 3.43 9.17 27.41
C GLY A 115 2.56 8.29 26.51
N LEU A 116 3.14 7.69 25.46
CA LEU A 116 2.49 6.58 24.75
C LEU A 116 2.71 5.27 25.47
N GLU A 117 1.64 4.48 25.56
CA GLU A 117 1.66 3.15 26.17
C GLU A 117 1.06 2.11 25.21
N ILE A 118 1.57 0.88 25.29
CA ILE A 118 0.97 -0.26 24.61
C ILE A 118 -0.42 -0.49 25.22
N GLY A 119 -1.42 -0.70 24.37
CA GLY A 119 -2.81 -0.86 24.79
C GLY A 119 -3.68 0.39 24.64
N MET A 120 -3.07 1.57 24.43
CA MET A 120 -3.83 2.79 24.14
C MET A 120 -4.60 2.66 22.83
N GLN A 121 -5.85 3.10 22.85
CA GLN A 121 -6.76 3.07 21.70
C GLN A 121 -7.06 4.49 21.22
N GLY A 122 -7.30 4.61 19.92
CA GLY A 122 -7.66 5.87 19.32
C GLY A 122 -8.02 5.74 17.86
N VAL A 123 -7.83 6.82 17.13
CA VAL A 123 -8.18 6.92 15.71
C VAL A 123 -6.94 7.25 14.90
N PHE A 124 -6.70 6.47 13.85
CA PHE A 124 -5.58 6.67 12.94
C PHE A 124 -6.07 7.03 11.55
N SER A 125 -5.50 8.08 10.97
CA SER A 125 -5.79 8.49 9.60
C SER A 125 -4.52 8.78 8.83
N VAL A 126 -4.60 8.51 7.52
CA VAL A 126 -3.51 8.68 6.57
C VAL A 126 -4.08 9.37 5.36
N ARG A 127 -3.57 10.55 5.05
CA ARG A 127 -4.12 11.39 3.99
C ARG A 127 -4.14 10.63 2.66
N GLY A 128 -5.33 10.38 2.12
CA GLY A 128 -5.55 9.70 0.84
C GLY A 128 -5.45 8.17 0.89
N TRP A 129 -5.32 7.56 2.06
CA TRP A 129 -5.11 6.11 2.21
C TRP A 129 -5.99 5.43 3.25
N VAL A 130 -6.15 6.05 4.42
CA VAL A 130 -6.92 5.49 5.53
C VAL A 130 -7.73 6.62 6.15
N GLU A 131 -9.05 6.46 6.16
CA GLU A 131 -9.97 7.41 6.79
C GLU A 131 -10.29 6.93 8.21
N ASP A 132 -9.98 7.78 9.20
CA ASP A 132 -10.35 7.70 10.62
C ASP A 132 -10.65 6.30 11.15
N ARG A 133 -9.63 5.44 11.16
CA ARG A 133 -9.77 4.04 11.52
C ARG A 133 -9.45 3.80 13.00
N PRO A 134 -10.26 3.04 13.75
CA PRO A 134 -9.91 2.61 15.09
C PRO A 134 -8.56 1.90 15.11
N ALA A 135 -7.69 2.29 16.05
CA ALA A 135 -6.33 1.80 16.14
C ALA A 135 -5.92 1.56 17.60
N LEU A 136 -5.22 0.45 17.80
CA LEU A 136 -4.62 0.03 19.06
C LEU A 136 -3.09 0.07 18.94
N ILE A 137 -2.41 0.69 19.89
CA ILE A 137 -0.95 0.60 20.00
C ILE A 137 -0.57 -0.80 20.46
N VAL A 138 0.17 -1.54 19.62
CA VAL A 138 0.62 -2.91 19.91
C VAL A 138 2.14 -3.02 20.14
N ALA A 139 2.91 -2.03 19.70
CA ALA A 139 4.34 -1.94 20.00
C ALA A 139 4.84 -0.50 19.87
N LEU A 140 5.88 -0.20 20.63
CA LEU A 140 6.61 1.08 20.63
C LEU A 140 8.09 0.79 20.39
N ASP A 141 8.62 1.35 19.32
CA ASP A 141 10.03 1.36 18.97
C ASP A 141 10.52 2.84 19.00
N PRO A 142 11.81 3.13 19.19
CA PRO A 142 12.30 4.51 19.14
C PRO A 142 11.92 5.21 17.82
N GLY A 143 11.10 6.26 17.92
CA GLY A 143 10.61 7.03 16.77
C GLY A 143 9.52 6.34 15.94
N GLN A 144 8.99 5.19 16.38
CA GLN A 144 8.02 4.42 15.61
C GLN A 144 6.99 3.71 16.50
N VAL A 145 5.74 3.76 16.07
CA VAL A 145 4.60 3.10 16.71
C VAL A 145 4.04 2.06 15.75
N ARG A 146 3.68 0.88 16.27
CA ARG A 146 2.95 -0.13 15.53
C ARG A 146 1.51 -0.15 15.99
N LEU A 147 0.62 -0.06 15.01
CA LEU A 147 -0.82 -0.01 15.22
C LEU A 147 -1.47 -1.26 14.66
N ARG A 148 -2.45 -1.78 15.38
CA ARG A 148 -3.41 -2.75 14.87
C ARG A 148 -4.72 -2.03 14.66
N PHE A 149 -5.38 -2.29 13.53
CA PHE A 149 -6.74 -1.85 13.29
C PHE A 149 -7.72 -2.92 13.77
N ASP A 150 -8.83 -2.46 14.32
CA ASP A 150 -9.96 -3.32 14.63
C ASP A 150 -10.90 -3.51 13.41
#